data_AF-A0A969WM56-F1
#
_entry.id   AF-A0A969WM56-F1
#
_cell.length_a   1.000
_cell.length_b   1.000
_cell.length_c   1.000
_cell.angle_alpha   90.00
_cell.angle_beta   90.00
_cell.angle_gamma   90.00
#
_symmetry.space_group_name_H-M   'P 1'
#
loop_
_entity.id
_entity.type
_entity.pdbx_description
1 polymer ?
#
loop_
_entity_poly.entity_id
_entity_poly.type
_entity_poly.pdbx_seq_one_letter_code
_entity_poly.pdbx_strand_id
1 'polypeptide(L)'
;MQGRTSIKKVLPAIWNNNAYLHEIEWFKDWLIKDENGEIINPYEKLSTDKSNNLWGLENKINLDKDDDETPNNYSVKDGGAAMKAYKEMIFTKDANRKEILKKQLLEYCKLDTLAMVIIFMHWKNIAENV
;
A
#
# COMPACT_ATOMS: atom_id res chain seq x y z
N MET A 1 -11.68 -18.78 12.85
CA MET A 1 -10.62 -17.79 12.51
C MET A 1 -10.00 -18.20 11.19
N GLN A 2 -10.30 -17.53 10.08
CA GLN A 2 -9.66 -17.83 8.79
C GLN A 2 -8.24 -17.28 8.84
N GLY A 3 -7.25 -18.16 9.07
CA GLY A 3 -5.83 -17.80 9.07
C GLY A 3 -5.42 -17.28 7.69
N ARG A 4 -5.47 -15.97 7.49
CA ARG A 4 -5.02 -15.33 6.25
C ARG A 4 -3.52 -15.13 6.35
N THR A 5 -2.78 -15.85 5.52
CA THR A 5 -1.31 -15.78 5.41
C THR A 5 -0.82 -14.73 4.40
N SER A 6 -1.70 -13.83 3.95
CA SER A 6 -1.33 -12.78 3.00
C SER A 6 -0.28 -11.84 3.58
N ILE A 7 0.63 -11.33 2.74
CA ILE A 7 1.68 -10.37 3.11
C ILE A 7 1.14 -9.15 3.89
N LYS A 8 -0.09 -8.70 3.58
CA LYS A 8 -0.79 -7.59 4.26
C LYS A 8 -1.23 -7.87 5.68
N LYS A 9 -1.23 -9.14 6.09
CA LYS A 9 -1.50 -9.58 7.46
C LYS A 9 -0.20 -9.93 8.19
N VAL A 10 0.76 -10.51 7.48
CA VAL A 10 2.06 -10.88 8.03
C VAL A 10 2.91 -9.65 8.34
N LEU A 11 3.00 -8.68 7.43
CA LEU A 11 3.81 -7.48 7.65
C LEU A 11 3.39 -6.71 8.91
N PRO A 12 2.11 -6.32 9.11
CA PRO A 12 1.74 -5.55 10.31
C PRO A 12 1.98 -6.33 11.60
N ALA A 13 1.79 -7.65 11.58
CA ALA A 13 2.06 -8.49 12.73
C ALA A 13 3.56 -8.50 13.08
N ILE A 14 4.46 -8.61 12.10
CA ILE A 14 5.90 -8.54 12.35
C ILE A 14 6.31 -7.13 12.74
N TRP A 15 5.90 -6.12 11.99
CA TRP A 15 6.28 -4.72 12.17
C TRP A 15 5.89 -4.20 13.56
N ASN A 16 4.63 -4.41 14.00
CA ASN A 16 4.15 -3.86 15.27
C ASN A 16 4.73 -4.56 16.51
N ASN A 17 5.21 -5.80 16.37
CA ASN A 17 5.72 -6.57 17.51
C ASN A 17 7.25 -6.60 17.61
N ASN A 18 7.98 -6.01 16.66
CA ASN A 18 9.45 -6.11 16.60
C ASN A 18 10.10 -4.72 16.47
N ALA A 19 10.41 -4.11 17.62
CA ALA A 19 10.95 -2.75 17.69
C ALA A 19 12.28 -2.56 16.96
N TYR A 20 13.15 -3.58 16.91
CA TYR A 20 14.44 -3.51 16.23
C TYR A 20 14.33 -3.20 14.74
N LEU A 21 13.21 -3.57 14.10
CA LEU A 21 12.98 -3.26 12.67
C LEU A 21 12.86 -1.75 12.45
N HIS A 22 12.45 -0.99 13.46
CA HIS A 22 12.30 0.47 13.39
C HIS A 22 13.64 1.20 13.57
N GLU A 23 14.67 0.52 14.07
CA GLU A 23 16.02 1.08 14.21
C GLU A 23 16.78 1.08 12.89
N ILE A 24 16.37 0.22 11.95
CA ILE A 24 17.07 0.08 10.68
C ILE A 24 16.76 1.27 9.76
N GLU A 25 17.82 1.98 9.36
CA GLU A 25 17.75 3.29 8.70
C GLU A 25 16.79 3.32 7.50
N TRP A 26 16.89 2.35 6.60
CA TRP A 26 16.06 2.23 5.40
C TRP A 26 14.56 2.01 5.64
N PHE A 27 14.14 1.63 6.86
CA PHE A 27 12.75 1.38 7.19
C PHE A 27 12.11 2.53 7.99
N LYS A 28 12.90 3.49 8.47
CA LYS A 28 12.42 4.64 9.26
C LYS A 28 11.41 5.48 8.48
N ASP A 29 11.61 5.64 7.18
CA ASP A 29 10.68 6.35 6.27
C ASP A 29 9.25 5.77 6.24
N TRP A 30 9.09 4.55 6.75
CA TRP A 30 7.83 3.80 6.78
C TRP A 30 7.30 3.61 8.20
N LEU A 31 8.02 4.06 9.23
CA LEU A 31 7.51 4.13 10.59
C LEU A 31 6.58 5.33 10.74
N ILE A 32 5.29 5.06 10.70
CA ILE A 32 4.26 6.08 10.92
C ILE A 32 3.58 5.78 12.24
N LYS A 33 3.37 6.84 13.03
CA LYS A 33 2.61 6.78 14.26
C LYS A 33 1.38 7.67 14.15
N ASP A 34 0.28 7.24 14.75
CA ASP A 34 -0.92 8.06 14.88
C ASP A 34 -0.77 9.11 15.99
N GLU A 35 -1.81 9.91 16.21
CA GLU A 35 -1.86 10.92 17.27
C GLU A 35 -1.73 10.32 18.69
N ASN A 36 -2.01 9.03 18.84
CA ASN A 36 -1.91 8.29 20.10
C ASN A 36 -0.55 7.61 20.28
N GLY A 37 0.34 7.68 19.28
CA GLY A 37 1.65 7.05 19.29
C GLY A 37 1.66 5.58 18.86
N GLU A 38 0.53 5.04 18.40
CA GLU A 38 0.40 3.69 17.87
C GLU A 38 0.95 3.59 16.44
N ILE A 39 1.60 2.47 16.12
CA ILE A 39 2.20 2.26 14.79
C ILE A 39 1.10 1.96 13.78
N ILE A 40 0.99 2.85 12.79
CA ILE A 40 0.06 2.68 11.67
C ILE A 40 0.61 1.63 10.71
N ASN A 41 -0.28 0.79 10.20
CA ASN A 41 0.06 -0.19 9.18
C ASN A 41 0.63 0.51 7.93
N PRO A 42 1.82 0.11 7.43
CA PRO A 42 2.41 0.71 6.23
C PRO A 42 1.47 0.73 5.00
N TYR A 43 0.54 -0.23 4.85
CA TYR A 43 -0.45 -0.24 3.77
C TYR A 43 -1.54 0.83 3.90
N GLU A 44 -1.77 1.36 5.11
CA GLU A 44 -2.70 2.46 5.34
C GLU A 44 -2.07 3.81 4.95
N LYS A 45 -0.73 3.91 4.84
CA LYS A 45 -0.06 5.09 4.29
C LYS A 45 -0.53 5.44 2.88
N LEU A 46 -0.69 4.41 2.03
CA LEU A 46 -1.22 4.56 0.67
C LEU A 46 -2.68 5.09 0.67
N SER A 47 -3.37 5.05 1.81
CA SER A 47 -4.72 5.57 1.99
C SER A 47 -4.77 7.03 2.43
N THR A 48 -3.78 7.44 3.21
CA THR A 48 -3.84 8.65 4.04
C THR A 48 -3.01 9.79 3.47
N ASP A 49 -2.20 9.55 2.43
CA ASP A 49 -1.52 10.63 1.73
C ASP A 49 -2.51 11.48 0.91
N LYS A 50 -3.28 12.29 1.64
CA LYS A 50 -4.18 13.34 1.13
C LYS A 50 -3.40 14.58 0.68
N SER A 51 -2.10 14.67 1.00
CA SER A 51 -1.24 15.79 0.60
C SER A 51 -0.89 15.73 -0.88
N ASN A 52 -0.79 14.50 -1.38
CA ASN A 52 -0.68 14.20 -2.78
C ASN A 52 -2.09 13.96 -3.31
N ASN A 53 -2.67 14.93 -4.03
CA ASN A 53 -3.89 14.81 -4.85
C ASN A 53 -3.87 13.63 -5.88
N LEU A 54 -2.87 12.76 -5.80
CA LEU A 54 -2.70 11.52 -6.52
C LEU A 54 -3.73 10.46 -6.13
N TRP A 55 -4.23 10.41 -4.89
CA TRP A 55 -4.96 9.24 -4.38
C TRP A 55 -6.49 9.36 -4.34
N GLY A 56 -7.02 10.21 -5.22
CA GLY A 56 -8.44 10.23 -5.53
C GLY A 56 -9.25 10.88 -4.42
N LEU A 57 -9.65 12.12 -4.69
CA LEU A 57 -10.70 12.83 -3.98
C LEU A 57 -11.85 11.86 -3.64
N GLU A 58 -12.02 11.62 -2.35
CA GLU A 58 -13.07 10.79 -1.74
C GLU A 58 -14.43 11.42 -1.99
N ASN A 59 -14.93 11.30 -3.22
CA ASN A 59 -16.30 11.61 -3.57
C ASN A 59 -16.99 10.32 -3.98
N LYS A 60 -17.94 9.92 -3.13
CA LYS A 60 -19.01 8.96 -3.35
C LYS A 60 -19.33 8.77 -4.84
N ILE A 61 -19.04 7.60 -5.39
CA ILE A 61 -19.72 7.15 -6.60
C ILE A 61 -20.28 5.76 -6.29
N ASN A 62 -21.60 5.70 -6.28
CA ASN A 62 -22.38 4.47 -6.15
C ASN A 62 -21.86 3.43 -7.14
N LEU A 63 -21.65 2.21 -6.66
CA LEU A 63 -21.18 1.05 -7.41
C LEU A 63 -22.19 0.50 -8.44
N ASP A 64 -23.23 1.27 -8.79
CA ASP A 64 -24.42 0.74 -9.48
C ASP A 64 -24.69 1.37 -10.87
N LYS A 65 -23.69 1.90 -11.57
CA LYS A 65 -23.90 2.36 -12.95
C LYS A 65 -22.82 1.87 -13.91
N ASP A 66 -23.27 1.01 -14.82
CA ASP A 66 -22.64 0.58 -16.07
C ASP A 66 -22.45 1.76 -17.04
N ASP A 67 -21.74 2.83 -16.64
CA ASP A 67 -21.34 3.92 -17.54
C ASP A 67 -19.80 3.93 -17.71
N ASP A 68 -19.36 3.60 -18.92
CA ASP A 68 -17.99 3.40 -19.41
C ASP A 68 -17.11 4.69 -19.42
N GLU A 69 -17.60 5.80 -18.86
CA GLU A 69 -16.94 7.11 -18.97
C GLU A 69 -16.73 7.85 -17.62
N THR A 70 -17.01 7.20 -16.48
CA THR A 70 -16.67 7.81 -15.18
C THR A 70 -15.23 7.46 -14.76
N PRO A 71 -14.38 8.45 -14.43
CA PRO A 71 -13.04 8.16 -13.91
C PRO A 71 -13.17 7.41 -12.59
N ASN A 72 -12.92 6.10 -12.61
CA ASN A 72 -12.95 5.31 -11.40
C ASN A 72 -11.80 5.76 -10.50
N ASN A 73 -12.13 6.31 -9.34
CA ASN A 73 -11.14 6.70 -8.36
C ASN A 73 -10.69 5.47 -7.57
N TYR A 74 -9.84 4.65 -8.19
CA TYR A 74 -9.27 3.49 -7.53
C TYR A 74 -8.18 3.94 -6.56
N SER A 75 -8.32 3.49 -5.32
CA SER A 75 -7.20 3.47 -4.39
C SER A 75 -6.49 2.12 -4.57
N VAL A 76 -5.31 2.11 -5.18
CA VAL A 76 -4.42 0.95 -5.38
C VAL A 76 -3.88 0.40 -4.04
N LYS A 77 -4.77 -0.18 -3.24
CA LYS A 77 -4.46 -0.76 -1.93
C LYS A 77 -4.43 -2.28 -1.96
N ASP A 78 -4.91 -2.87 -3.05
CA ASP A 78 -4.88 -4.30 -3.25
C ASP A 78 -4.64 -4.76 -4.68
N GLY A 79 -4.36 -6.06 -4.81
CA GLY A 79 -4.02 -6.66 -6.10
C GLY A 79 -5.16 -6.52 -7.12
N GLY A 80 -6.41 -6.53 -6.68
CA GLY A 80 -7.56 -6.29 -7.56
C GLY A 80 -7.60 -4.85 -8.04
N ALA A 81 -7.43 -3.89 -7.12
CA ALA A 81 -7.35 -2.46 -7.45
C ALA A 81 -6.14 -2.14 -8.33
N ALA A 82 -4.98 -2.75 -8.06
CA ALA A 82 -3.76 -2.62 -8.87
C ALA A 82 -3.96 -3.12 -10.30
N MET A 83 -4.63 -4.27 -10.47
CA MET A 83 -4.92 -4.80 -11.80
C MET A 83 -5.87 -3.90 -12.58
N LYS A 84 -6.89 -3.33 -11.93
CA LYS A 84 -7.81 -2.35 -12.55
C LYS A 84 -7.09 -1.06 -12.94
N ALA A 85 -6.28 -0.50 -12.04
CA ALA A 85 -5.48 0.70 -12.28
C ALA A 85 -4.48 0.49 -13.44
N TYR A 86 -3.85 -0.69 -13.52
CA TYR A 86 -2.96 -1.03 -14.62
C TYR A 86 -3.70 -1.12 -15.96
N LYS A 87 -4.87 -1.78 -15.99
CA LYS A 87 -5.74 -1.83 -17.17
C LYS A 87 -6.10 -0.42 -17.62
N GLU A 88 -6.58 0.43 -16.72
CA GLU A 88 -6.92 1.82 -17.02
C GLU A 88 -5.72 2.61 -17.56
N MET A 89 -4.55 2.46 -16.95
CA MET A 89 -3.31 3.12 -17.39
C MET A 89 -2.90 2.76 -18.83
N ILE A 90 -3.18 1.53 -19.28
CA ILE A 90 -2.89 1.09 -20.65
C ILE A 90 -3.85 1.72 -21.66
N PHE A 91 -5.14 1.81 -21.33
CA PHE A 91 -6.19 2.22 -22.27
C PHE A 91 -6.50 3.72 -22.24
N THR A 92 -6.17 4.43 -21.16
CA THR A 92 -6.42 5.86 -21.06
C THR A 92 -5.59 6.65 -22.09
N LYS A 93 -6.24 7.63 -22.73
CA LYS A 93 -5.58 8.61 -23.61
C LYS A 93 -5.12 9.86 -22.85
N ASP A 94 -5.58 10.04 -21.61
CA ASP A 94 -5.18 11.15 -20.76
C ASP A 94 -3.79 10.91 -20.15
N ALA A 95 -2.81 11.69 -20.60
CA ALA A 95 -1.43 11.63 -20.13
C ALA A 95 -1.29 11.94 -18.64
N ASN A 96 -2.09 12.88 -18.10
CA ASN A 96 -2.04 13.23 -16.69
C ASN A 96 -2.55 12.07 -15.84
N ARG A 97 -3.69 11.48 -16.25
CA ARG A 97 -4.24 10.30 -15.57
C ARG A 97 -3.28 9.11 -15.62
N LYS A 98 -2.64 8.87 -16.76
CA LYS A 98 -1.63 7.83 -16.92
C LYS A 98 -0.46 8.01 -15.95
N GLU A 99 0.07 9.22 -15.81
CA GLU A 99 1.15 9.52 -14.88
C GLU A 99 0.74 9.37 -13.41
N ILE A 100 -0.49 9.74 -13.05
CA ILE A 100 -1.03 9.52 -11.70
C ILE A 100 -1.11 8.02 -11.39
N LEU A 101 -1.74 7.22 -12.27
CA LEU A 101 -1.89 5.77 -12.09
C LEU A 101 -0.52 5.07 -12.01
N LYS A 102 0.43 5.48 -12.85
CA LYS A 102 1.81 4.98 -12.81
C LYS A 102 2.46 5.23 -11.46
N LYS A 103 2.35 6.43 -10.91
CA LYS A 103 2.90 6.77 -9.59
C LYS A 103 2.27 5.93 -8.49
N GLN A 104 0.94 5.80 -8.47
CA GLN A 104 0.24 4.95 -7.50
C GLN A 104 0.68 3.47 -7.56
N LEU A 105 0.80 2.92 -8.77
CA LEU A 105 1.27 1.54 -8.97
C LEU A 105 2.72 1.36 -8.50
N LEU A 106 3.60 2.33 -8.78
CA LEU A 106 4.99 2.30 -8.31
C LEU A 106 5.08 2.35 -6.79
N GLU A 107 4.27 3.18 -6.12
CA GLU A 107 4.20 3.24 -4.66
C GLU A 107 3.73 1.91 -4.06
N TYR A 108 2.70 1.30 -4.64
CA TYR A 108 2.19 0.00 -4.22
C TYR A 108 3.26 -1.10 -4.40
N CYS A 109 3.94 -1.17 -5.56
CA CYS A 109 5.01 -2.13 -5.80
C CYS A 109 6.21 -1.92 -4.86
N LYS A 110 6.56 -0.65 -4.56
CA LYS A 110 7.62 -0.31 -3.61
C LYS A 110 7.27 -0.85 -2.21
N LEU A 111 6.03 -0.68 -1.78
CA LEU A 111 5.57 -1.18 -0.49
C LEU A 111 5.54 -2.72 -0.44
N ASP A 112 5.06 -3.40 -1.49
CA ASP A 112 5.06 -4.87 -1.54
C ASP A 112 6.50 -5.41 -1.46
N THR A 113 7.45 -4.79 -2.14
CA THR A 113 8.88 -5.15 -2.08
C THR A 113 9.44 -4.92 -0.68
N LEU A 114 9.17 -3.75 -0.08
CA LEU A 114 9.58 -3.44 1.29
C LEU A 114 9.03 -4.48 2.28
N ALA A 115 7.76 -4.85 2.13
CA ALA A 115 7.11 -5.83 2.97
C ALA A 115 7.85 -7.17 2.94
N MET A 116 8.24 -7.63 1.74
CA MET A 116 9.02 -8.86 1.59
C MET A 116 10.38 -8.77 2.28
N VAL A 117 11.09 -7.65 2.14
CA VAL A 117 12.42 -7.45 2.76
C VAL A 117 12.30 -7.42 4.29
N ILE A 118 11.31 -6.72 4.85
CA ILE A 118 11.08 -6.68 6.31
C ILE A 118 10.82 -8.08 6.85
N ILE A 119 9.92 -8.84 6.20
CA ILE A 119 9.57 -10.20 6.61
C ILE A 119 10.80 -11.11 6.53
N PHE A 120 11.55 -11.03 5.43
CA PHE A 120 12.77 -11.82 5.25
C PHE A 120 13.82 -11.50 6.32
N MET A 121 14.08 -10.21 6.58
CA MET A 121 15.04 -9.78 7.61
C MET A 121 14.63 -10.28 8.99
N HIS A 122 13.33 -10.25 9.30
CA HIS A 122 12.83 -10.79 10.55
C HIS A 122 13.07 -12.30 10.68
N TRP A 123 12.75 -13.07 9.65
CA TRP A 123 12.97 -14.52 9.66
C TRP A 123 14.45 -14.89 9.68
N LYS A 124 15.30 -14.17 8.94
CA LYS A 124 16.75 -14.33 8.99
C LYS A 124 17.27 -14.10 10.40
N ASN A 125 16.86 -13.02 11.05
CA ASN A 125 17.24 -12.72 12.43
C ASN A 125 16.80 -13.83 13.39
N ILE A 126 15.59 -14.40 13.24
CA ILE A 126 15.17 -15.54 14.05
C ILE A 126 16.09 -16.74 13.80
N ALA A 127 16.38 -17.08 12.55
CA ALA A 127 17.20 -18.25 12.22
C ALA A 127 18.65 -18.15 12.70
N GLU A 128 19.22 -16.94 12.76
CA GLU A 128 20.59 -16.70 13.24
C GLU A 128 20.70 -16.64 14.77
N ASN A 129 19.59 -16.44 15.49
CA ASN A 129 19.52 -16.36 16.96
C ASN A 129 18.86 -17.61 17.59
N VAL A 130 18.73 -18.70 16.84
CA VAL A 130 18.32 -20.03 17.30
C VAL A 130 19.56 -20.91 17.45
#